data_AF-A0A7C0YMB3-F1
#
_entry.id   AF-A0A7C0YMB3-F1
#
_cell.length_a   1.000
_cell.length_b   1.000
_cell.length_c   1.000
_cell.angle_alpha   90.00
_cell.angle_beta   90.00
_cell.angle_gamma   90.00
#
_symmetry.space_group_name_H-M   'P 1'
#
loop_
_entity.id
_entity.type
_entity.pdbx_description
1 polymer ?
#
loop_
_entity_poly.entity_id
_entity_poly.type
_entity_poly.pdbx_seq_one_letter_code
_entity_poly.pdbx_strand_id
1 'polypeptide(L)' 'IVAKDMDPDGFGAYLEAFRFGMPPHGGFGMGIERFLMLLLNLSNIRETVLFPRDRHRLTP' A
#
# COMPACT_ATOMS: atom_id res chain seq x y z
N ILE A 1 -0.95 -2.37 17.72
CA ILE A 1 -0.05 -3.52 17.47
C ILE A 1 -0.50 -4.68 18.34
N VAL A 2 -0.26 -4.66 19.65
CA VAL A 2 -0.78 -5.71 20.57
C VAL A 2 -2.30 -5.84 20.53
N ALA A 3 -3.04 -4.73 20.57
CA ALA A 3 -4.51 -4.72 20.46
C ALA A 3 -5.05 -5.19 19.09
N LYS A 4 -4.18 -5.50 18.12
CA LYS A 4 -4.50 -6.03 16.79
C LYS A 4 -3.94 -7.44 16.59
N ASP A 5 -3.53 -8.14 17.66
CA ASP A 5 -2.85 -9.45 17.62
C ASP A 5 -1.60 -9.48 16.72
N MET A 6 -0.84 -8.38 16.72
CA MET A 6 0.44 -8.29 16.00
C MET A 6 1.60 -8.24 17.00
N ASP A 7 2.69 -8.93 16.65
CA ASP A 7 3.94 -8.92 17.41
C ASP A 7 4.69 -7.58 17.22
N PRO A 8 4.95 -6.80 18.28
CA PRO A 8 5.70 -5.55 18.19
C PRO A 8 7.16 -5.68 17.78
N ASP A 9 7.79 -6.84 18.02
CA ASP A 9 9.24 -6.99 17.82
C ASP A 9 9.62 -6.88 16.33
N GLY A 10 8.70 -7.24 15.43
CA GLY A 10 8.86 -7.04 13.98
C GLY A 10 8.83 -5.58 13.51
N PHE A 11 8.46 -4.62 14.38
CA PHE A 11 8.29 -3.20 14.03
C PHE A 11 9.28 -2.28 14.74
N GLY A 12 10.32 -2.80 15.39
CA GLY A 12 11.25 -2.04 16.22
C GLY A 12 11.83 -0.78 15.53
N ALA A 13 12.35 -0.94 14.32
CA ALA A 13 12.94 0.17 13.54
C ALA A 13 11.91 1.26 13.19
N TYR A 14 10.67 0.89 12.91
CA TYR A 14 9.60 1.86 12.64
C TYR A 14 9.20 2.61 13.93
N LEU A 15 9.02 1.88 15.03
CA LEU A 15 8.55 2.44 16.30
C LEU A 15 9.57 3.36 16.99
N GLU A 16 10.86 3.15 16.77
CA GLU A 16 11.92 3.99 17.32
C GLU A 16 11.79 5.46 16.89
N ALA A 17 11.41 5.70 15.63
CA ALA A 17 11.22 7.05 15.09
C ALA A 17 10.17 7.87 15.87
N PHE A 18 9.19 7.21 16.48
CA PHE A 18 8.11 7.88 17.23
C PHE A 18 8.53 8.31 18.64
N ARG A 19 9.67 7.83 19.15
CA ARG A 19 10.11 8.08 20.54
C ARG A 19 10.65 9.49 20.78
N PHE A 20 11.04 10.21 19.73
CA PHE A 20 11.75 11.50 19.83
C PHE A 20 10.87 12.71 19.50
N GLY A 21 9.60 12.71 19.92
CA GLY A 21 8.71 13.87 19.75
C GLY A 21 8.07 13.97 18.37
N MET A 22 7.61 12.85 17.82
CA MET A 22 6.93 12.81 16.53
C MET A 22 5.60 13.59 16.58
N PRO A 23 5.36 14.57 15.69
CA PRO A 23 4.10 15.31 15.65
C PRO A 23 2.93 14.41 15.23
N PRO A 24 1.68 14.78 15.58
CA PRO A 24 0.50 14.13 15.04
C PRO A 24 0.48 14.25 13.51
N HIS A 25 0.46 13.11 12.83
CA HIS A 25 0.45 13.05 11.37
C HIS A 25 -0.48 11.96 10.88
N GLY A 26 -0.85 12.05 9.60
CA GLY A 26 -1.70 11.10 8.92
C GLY A 26 -1.71 11.37 7.42
N GLY A 27 -2.32 10.47 6.67
CA GLY A 27 -2.44 10.58 5.22
C GLY A 27 -3.30 9.48 4.65
N PHE A 28 -3.39 9.42 3.33
CA PHE A 28 -4.07 8.36 2.61
C PHE A 28 -3.23 7.91 1.41
N GLY A 29 -3.43 6.67 0.99
CA GLY A 29 -2.85 6.12 -0.24
C GLY A 29 -3.90 5.99 -1.33
N MET A 30 -3.51 6.23 -2.58
CA MET A 30 -4.36 6.02 -3.75
C MET A 30 -3.60 5.19 -4.79
N GLY A 31 -4.19 4.08 -5.20
CA GLY A 31 -3.67 3.29 -6.32
C GLY A 31 -4.05 3.96 -7.64
N ILE A 32 -3.07 4.43 -8.40
CA ILE A 32 -3.31 5.19 -9.63
C ILE A 32 -4.01 4.34 -10.69
N GLU A 33 -3.68 3.05 -10.76
CA GLU A 33 -4.27 2.07 -11.67
C GLU A 33 -5.76 1.89 -11.37
N ARG A 34 -6.11 1.73 -10.09
CA ARG A 34 -7.51 1.60 -9.66
C ARG A 34 -8.28 2.90 -9.84
N PHE A 35 -7.64 4.04 -9.59
CA PHE A 35 -8.23 5.34 -9.86
C PHE A 35 -8.58 5.49 -11.34
N LEU A 36 -7.66 5.16 -12.25
CA LEU A 36 -7.90 5.19 -13.69
C LEU A 36 -8.97 4.19 -14.12
N MET A 37 -8.97 2.98 -13.58
CA MET A 37 -9.95 1.95 -13.90
C MET A 37 -11.37 2.42 -13.57
N LEU A 38 -11.56 3.05 -12.40
CA LEU A 38 -12.84 3.63 -11.99
C LEU A 38 -13.19 4.86 -12.83
N LEU A 39 -12.23 5.77 -13.06
CA LEU A 39 -12.42 6.99 -13.82
C LEU A 39 -12.86 6.72 -15.26
N LEU A 40 -12.30 5.69 -15.88
CA LEU A 40 -12.56 5.29 -17.27
C LEU A 40 -13.60 4.16 -17.40
N ASN A 41 -14.19 3.72 -16.28
CA ASN A 41 -15.15 2.62 -16.22
C ASN A 41 -14.66 1.33 -16.92
N LEU A 42 -13.39 0.97 -16.68
CA LEU A 42 -12.76 -0.21 -17.24
C LEU A 42 -13.11 -1.45 -16.41
N SER A 43 -13.20 -2.60 -17.07
CA SER A 43 -13.63 -3.86 -16.45
C SER A 43 -12.49 -4.55 -15.70
N ASN A 44 -11.23 -4.25 -16.06
CA ASN A 44 -10.07 -4.93 -15.51
C ASN A 44 -8.90 -3.96 -15.27
N ILE A 45 -8.28 -4.03 -14.10
CA ILE A 45 -7.11 -3.22 -13.74
C ILE A 45 -5.91 -3.41 -14.69
N ARG A 46 -5.83 -4.55 -15.38
CA ARG A 46 -4.77 -4.80 -16.37
C ARG A 46 -4.84 -3.83 -17.55
N GLU A 47 -5.99 -3.23 -17.81
CA GLU A 47 -6.21 -2.26 -18.89
C GLU A 47 -5.57 -0.89 -18.57
N THR A 48 -5.24 -0.63 -17.30
CA THR A 48 -4.58 0.60 -16.85
C THR A 48 -3.09 0.44 -16.55
N VAL A 49 -2.53 -0.75 -16.79
CA VAL A 49 -1.13 -1.08 -16.46
C VAL A 49 -0.40 -1.49 -17.71
N LEU A 50 0.73 -0.83 -18.00
CA LEU A 50 1.52 -1.09 -19.21
C LEU A 50 2.06 -2.53 -19.26
N PHE A 51 2.63 -3.01 -18.15
CA PHE A 51 3.11 -4.38 -17.97
C PHE A 51 2.49 -5.00 -16.71
N PRO A 52 1.27 -5.57 -16.82
CA PRO A 52 0.56 -6.11 -15.66
C PRO A 52 1.34 -7.21 -14.96
N ARG A 53 1.52 -7.06 -13.64
CA ARG A 53 2.12 -8.08 -12.78
C ARG A 53 1.08 -8.75 -11.89
N ASP A 54 1.15 -10.06 -11.82
CA ASP A 54 0.31 -10.88 -10.96
C ASP A 54 1.05 -12.17 -10.55
N ARG A 55 0.41 -13.00 -9.72
CA ARG A 55 1.00 -14.26 -9.22
C ARG A 55 1.38 -15.28 -10.30
N HIS A 56 0.86 -15.14 -11.52
CA HIS A 56 1.06 -16.02 -12.67
C HIS A 56 1.82 -15.35 -13.83
N ARG A 57 1.92 -14.00 -13.85
CA ARG A 57 2.60 -13.23 -14.89
C ARG A 57 3.77 -12.43 -14.32
N LEU A 58 4.98 -12.88 -14.66
CA LEU A 58 6.26 -12.28 -14.26
C LEU A 58 7.07 -11.68 -15.41
N THR A 59 6.60 -11.82 -16.66
CA THR A 59 7.31 -11.31 -17.83
C THR A 59 6.35 -10.72 -18.89
N PRO A 60 6.77 -9.67 -19.61
CA PRO A 60 7.71 -8.64 -19.15
C PRO A 60 7.19 -7.86 -17.93
#